data_AF-A0A6V7JFM6-F1
#
_entry.id   AF-A0A6V7JFM6-F1
#
_cell.length_a   1.000
_cell.length_b   1.000
_cell.length_c   1.000
_cell.angle_alpha   90.00
_cell.angle_beta   90.00
_cell.angle_gamma   90.00
#
_symmetry.space_group_name_H-M   'P 1'
#
loop_
_entity.id
_entity.type
_entity.pdbx_description
1 polymer ?
#
loop_
_entity_poly.entity_id
_entity_poly.type
_entity_poly.pdbx_seq_one_letter_code
_entity_poly.pdbx_strand_id
1 'polypeptide(L)'
;YGIVNENSTSSYTLQQITEMIEKLNEHNITQTVTYPVRAALAARDITVMQELIKRSENNSVSLTVWSAIGDSVDGKNLSTLIKTIGVDKTYVDVPETVWRDLDLGSSSSVASPFAGLTLISFITYILGLFNSV
;
A
#
# COMPACT_ATOMS: atom_id res chain seq x y z
N TYR A 1 -23.58 4.80 8.31
CA TYR A 1 -22.93 5.17 7.04
C TYR A 1 -23.85 4.77 5.90
N GLY A 2 -23.97 5.57 4.84
CA GLY A 2 -24.81 5.23 3.68
C GLY A 2 -24.20 4.11 2.83
N ILE A 3 -25.04 3.37 2.11
CA ILE A 3 -24.61 2.33 1.17
C ILE A 3 -24.22 2.98 -0.17
N VAL A 4 -23.11 2.54 -0.77
CA VAL A 4 -22.67 3.01 -2.09
C VAL A 4 -23.17 2.00 -3.12
N ASN A 5 -24.22 2.38 -3.83
CA ASN A 5 -24.86 1.54 -4.85
C ASN A 5 -24.13 1.67 -6.20
N GLU A 6 -24.38 0.73 -7.10
CA GLU A 6 -23.82 0.70 -8.47
C GLU A 6 -24.10 1.99 -9.27
N ASN A 7 -25.27 2.61 -9.07
CA ASN A 7 -25.70 3.83 -9.78
C ASN A 7 -25.04 5.12 -9.26
N SER A 8 -24.27 5.03 -8.17
CA SER A 8 -23.48 6.18 -7.72
C SER A 8 -22.24 6.31 -8.60
N THR A 9 -22.01 7.49 -9.17
CA THR A 9 -20.79 7.79 -9.94
C THR A 9 -19.70 8.45 -9.10
N SER A 10 -19.92 8.56 -7.79
CA SER A 10 -19.01 9.23 -6.87
C SER A 10 -17.70 8.46 -6.73
N SER A 11 -16.59 9.19 -6.75
CA SER A 11 -15.24 8.74 -6.44
C SER A 11 -14.59 9.76 -5.51
N TYR A 12 -13.40 9.45 -4.98
CA TYR A 12 -12.59 10.46 -4.32
C TYR A 12 -12.09 11.50 -5.32
N THR A 13 -12.14 12.77 -4.96
CA THR A 13 -11.65 13.87 -5.81
C THR A 13 -10.23 14.28 -5.45
N LEU A 14 -9.54 14.93 -6.39
CA LEU A 14 -8.22 15.52 -6.15
C LEU A 14 -8.23 16.54 -4.99
N GLN A 15 -9.33 17.28 -4.83
CA GLN A 15 -9.49 18.22 -3.73
C GLN A 15 -9.53 17.46 -2.38
N GLN A 16 -10.34 16.41 -2.28
CA GLN A 16 -10.46 15.62 -1.05
C GLN A 16 -9.13 15.02 -0.62
N ILE A 17 -8.36 14.45 -1.56
CA ILE A 17 -7.04 13.90 -1.20
C ILE A 17 -6.03 14.99 -0.85
N THR A 18 -6.15 16.18 -1.45
CA THR A 18 -5.29 17.34 -1.13
C THR A 18 -5.55 17.78 0.30
N GLU A 19 -6.81 17.88 0.71
CA GLU A 19 -7.18 18.20 2.09
C GLU A 19 -6.64 17.15 3.08
N MET A 20 -6.65 15.85 2.72
CA MET A 20 -6.05 14.80 3.56
C MET A 20 -4.54 15.00 3.76
N ILE A 21 -3.81 15.31 2.68
CA ILE A 21 -2.36 15.52 2.70
C ILE A 21 -2.01 16.80 3.47
N GLU A 22 -2.75 17.88 3.25
CA GLU A 22 -2.54 19.15 3.94
C GLU A 22 -2.70 19.00 5.45
N LYS A 23 -3.68 18.22 5.90
CA LYS A 23 -3.86 17.94 7.34
C LYS A 23 -2.65 17.25 7.97
N LEU A 24 -2.01 16.31 7.27
CA LEU A 24 -0.78 15.70 7.78
C LEU A 24 0.38 16.70 7.86
N ASN A 25 0.53 17.54 6.83
CA ASN A 25 1.59 18.53 6.74
C ASN A 25 1.43 19.65 7.79
N GLU A 26 0.21 20.17 7.95
CA GLU A 26 -0.16 21.21 8.93
C GLU A 26 0.19 20.80 10.37
N HIS A 27 0.06 19.51 10.67
CA HIS A 27 0.36 18.96 12.00
C HIS A 27 1.74 18.33 12.10
N ASN A 28 2.58 18.48 11.08
CA ASN A 28 3.94 17.93 11.02
C ASN A 28 3.98 16.43 11.39
N ILE A 29 2.99 15.66 10.92
CA ILE A 29 2.95 14.22 11.16
C ILE A 29 4.12 13.58 10.41
N THR A 30 4.97 12.86 11.13
CA THR A 30 6.12 12.12 10.57
C THR A 30 6.00 10.62 10.75
N GLN A 31 4.97 10.17 11.48
CA GLN A 31 4.69 8.76 11.69
C GLN A 31 4.10 8.13 10.42
N THR A 32 4.11 6.80 10.39
CA THR A 32 3.40 6.02 9.38
C THR A 32 1.90 6.32 9.45
N VAL A 33 1.27 6.57 8.31
CA VAL A 33 -0.17 6.85 8.22
C VAL A 33 -0.84 5.82 7.34
N THR A 34 -2.01 5.33 7.77
CA THR A 34 -2.85 4.47 6.95
C THR A 34 -4.12 5.24 6.60
N TYR A 35 -4.41 5.42 5.32
CA TYR A 35 -5.63 6.09 4.87
C TYR A 35 -6.79 5.07 4.77
N PRO A 36 -7.84 5.15 5.61
CA PRO A 36 -9.02 4.33 5.41
C PRO A 36 -9.89 4.94 4.30
N VAL A 37 -10.01 4.22 3.19
CA VAL A 37 -10.86 4.62 2.05
C VAL A 37 -11.91 3.58 1.75
N ARG A 38 -13.07 4.04 1.28
CA ARG A 38 -14.18 3.17 0.94
C ARG A 38 -13.91 2.48 -0.39
N ALA A 39 -13.86 1.16 -0.41
CA ALA A 39 -13.46 0.37 -1.57
C ALA A 39 -14.30 0.69 -2.83
N ALA A 40 -15.62 0.82 -2.66
CA ALA A 40 -16.55 1.17 -3.75
C ALA A 40 -16.26 2.54 -4.39
N LEU A 41 -15.67 3.48 -3.64
CA LEU A 41 -15.32 4.82 -4.14
C LEU A 41 -13.88 4.87 -4.66
N ALA A 42 -12.95 4.25 -3.93
CA ALA A 42 -11.53 4.24 -4.26
C ALA A 42 -11.23 3.48 -5.55
N ALA A 43 -11.91 2.36 -5.78
CA ALA A 43 -11.72 1.57 -7.00
C ALA A 43 -12.18 2.28 -8.28
N ARG A 44 -12.99 3.34 -8.19
CA ARG A 44 -13.52 4.07 -9.36
C ARG A 44 -12.52 5.05 -9.97
N ASP A 45 -11.57 5.55 -9.18
CA ASP A 45 -10.54 6.48 -9.65
C ASP A 45 -9.18 6.13 -9.03
N ILE A 46 -8.51 5.17 -9.68
CA ILE A 46 -7.21 4.65 -9.24
C ILE A 46 -6.14 5.74 -9.30
N THR A 47 -6.19 6.61 -10.31
CA THR A 47 -5.22 7.70 -10.50
C THR A 47 -5.23 8.66 -9.32
N VAL A 48 -6.41 9.03 -8.81
CA VAL A 48 -6.51 9.88 -7.62
C VAL A 48 -5.92 9.17 -6.38
N MET A 49 -6.15 7.87 -6.21
CA MET A 49 -5.54 7.12 -5.10
C MET A 49 -4.02 7.00 -5.23
N GLN A 50 -3.48 6.82 -6.43
CA GLN A 50 -2.04 6.87 -6.67
C GLN A 50 -1.46 8.23 -6.29
N GLU A 51 -2.14 9.31 -6.67
CA GLU A 51 -1.70 10.67 -6.36
C GLU A 51 -1.71 10.96 -4.85
N LEU A 52 -2.68 10.40 -4.10
CA LEU A 52 -2.69 10.45 -2.63
C LEU A 52 -1.43 9.81 -2.04
N ILE A 53 -1.09 8.60 -2.47
CA ILE A 53 0.09 7.88 -1.97
C ILE A 53 1.38 8.60 -2.35
N LYS A 54 1.51 9.01 -3.62
CA LYS A 54 2.68 9.73 -4.14
C LYS A 54 2.93 11.06 -3.44
N ARG A 55 1.90 11.88 -3.24
CA ARG A 55 2.04 13.17 -2.56
C ARG A 55 2.20 13.05 -1.05
N SER A 56 1.96 11.86 -0.49
CA SER A 56 2.21 11.55 0.93
C SER A 56 3.57 10.88 1.16
N GLU A 57 4.49 10.85 0.17
CA GLU A 57 5.76 10.09 0.24
C GLU A 57 6.69 10.48 1.40
N ASN A 58 6.57 11.71 1.93
CA ASN A 58 7.31 12.13 3.13
C ASN A 58 6.88 11.34 4.38
N ASN A 59 5.75 10.65 4.31
CA ASN A 59 5.21 9.75 5.31
C ASN A 59 5.28 8.32 4.76
N SER A 60 5.69 7.36 5.59
CA SER A 60 5.48 5.96 5.26
C SER A 60 3.97 5.71 5.25
N VAL A 61 3.34 5.65 4.07
CA VAL A 61 1.88 5.53 3.95
C VAL A 61 1.42 4.18 3.43
N SER A 62 0.24 3.76 3.90
CA SER A 62 -0.49 2.59 3.43
C SER A 62 -1.97 2.91 3.26
N LEU A 63 -2.71 1.99 2.63
CA LEU A 63 -4.13 2.13 2.36
C LEU A 63 -4.91 1.05 3.13
N THR A 64 -6.00 1.41 3.79
CA THR A 64 -7.03 0.43 4.16
C THR A 64 -8.22 0.62 3.25
N VAL A 65 -8.51 -0.37 2.39
CA VAL A 65 -9.71 -0.36 1.56
C VAL A 65 -10.81 -1.13 2.29
N TRP A 66 -11.89 -0.44 2.66
CA TRP A 66 -12.97 -1.01 3.46
C TRP A 66 -14.33 -0.92 2.77
N SER A 67 -15.22 -1.87 3.06
CA SER A 67 -16.57 -1.89 2.48
C SER A 67 -17.60 -2.39 3.47
N ALA A 68 -18.78 -1.77 3.47
CA ALA A 68 -19.92 -2.29 4.22
C ALA A 68 -20.65 -3.36 3.40
N ILE A 69 -21.36 -4.25 4.09
CA ILE A 69 -22.30 -5.17 3.44
C ILE A 69 -23.33 -4.34 2.66
N GLY A 70 -23.50 -4.66 1.37
CA GLY A 70 -24.42 -3.98 0.46
C GLY A 70 -23.78 -2.93 -0.44
N ASP A 71 -22.52 -2.57 -0.22
CA ASP A 71 -21.80 -1.74 -1.19
C ASP A 71 -21.56 -2.47 -2.50
N SER A 72 -21.78 -1.78 -3.61
CA SER A 72 -21.40 -2.24 -4.93
C SER A 72 -19.93 -1.96 -5.17
N VAL A 73 -19.09 -2.99 -5.03
CA VAL A 73 -17.65 -2.92 -5.27
C VAL A 73 -17.31 -3.68 -6.55
N ASP A 74 -16.64 -3.01 -7.47
CA ASP A 74 -16.06 -3.67 -8.64
C ASP A 74 -14.76 -4.37 -8.24
N GLY A 75 -14.81 -5.70 -8.09
CA GLY A 75 -13.67 -6.52 -7.67
C GLY A 75 -12.46 -6.44 -8.62
N LYS A 76 -12.68 -6.24 -9.92
CA LYS A 76 -11.58 -6.12 -10.90
C LYS A 76 -10.85 -4.78 -10.75
N ASN A 77 -11.61 -3.70 -10.63
CA ASN A 77 -11.03 -2.38 -10.40
C ASN A 77 -10.36 -2.28 -9.01
N LEU A 78 -10.97 -2.89 -7.99
CA LEU A 78 -10.35 -2.97 -6.66
C LEU A 78 -9.04 -3.78 -6.68
N SER A 79 -9.02 -4.92 -7.38
CA SER A 79 -7.80 -5.71 -7.58
C SER A 79 -6.71 -4.90 -8.28
N THR A 80 -7.09 -4.10 -9.28
CA THR A 80 -6.18 -3.22 -10.00
C THR A 80 -5.62 -2.16 -9.07
N LEU A 81 -6.48 -1.49 -8.30
CA LEU A 81 -6.07 -0.51 -7.28
C LEU A 81 -5.04 -1.12 -6.30
N ILE A 82 -5.35 -2.27 -5.70
CA ILE A 82 -4.46 -2.93 -4.73
C ILE A 82 -3.11 -3.27 -5.36
N LYS A 83 -3.09 -3.85 -6.58
CA LYS A 83 -1.85 -4.17 -7.30
C LYS A 83 -1.06 -2.89 -7.64
N THR A 84 -1.75 -1.83 -8.01
CA THR A 84 -1.14 -0.54 -8.39
C THR A 84 -0.51 0.19 -7.20
N ILE A 85 -1.15 0.17 -6.03
CA ILE A 85 -0.61 0.78 -4.81
C ILE A 85 0.46 -0.12 -4.16
N GLY A 86 0.29 -1.43 -4.26
CA GLY A 86 1.15 -2.44 -3.65
C GLY A 86 0.33 -3.32 -2.70
N VAL A 87 0.40 -4.63 -2.91
CA VAL A 87 -0.29 -5.63 -2.07
C VAL A 87 0.24 -5.57 -0.63
N ASP A 88 1.53 -5.30 -0.46
CA ASP A 88 2.21 -5.11 0.83
C ASP A 88 1.86 -3.79 1.53
N LYS A 89 1.28 -2.84 0.79
CA LYS A 89 0.89 -1.51 1.29
C LYS A 89 -0.63 -1.33 1.43
N THR A 90 -1.40 -2.39 1.23
CA THR A 90 -2.86 -2.32 1.25
C THR A 90 -3.46 -3.35 2.21
N TYR A 91 -4.11 -2.86 3.26
CA TYR A 91 -4.99 -3.64 4.12
C TYR A 91 -6.39 -3.68 3.53
N VAL A 92 -7.07 -4.82 3.60
CA VAL A 92 -8.39 -4.98 3.00
C VAL A 92 -9.39 -5.49 4.03
N ASP A 93 -10.48 -4.73 4.20
CA ASP A 93 -11.57 -5.00 5.13
C ASP A 93 -12.91 -4.95 4.40
N VAL A 94 -13.23 -6.03 3.68
CA VAL A 94 -14.42 -6.12 2.81
C VAL A 94 -15.21 -7.40 3.09
N PRO A 95 -16.52 -7.43 2.77
CA PRO A 95 -17.32 -8.63 2.89
C PRO A 95 -16.74 -9.79 2.07
N GLU A 96 -16.97 -11.03 2.52
CA GLU A 96 -16.47 -12.25 1.86
C GLU A 96 -16.81 -12.30 0.36
N THR A 97 -17.99 -11.81 -0.03
CA THR A 97 -18.42 -11.75 -1.42
C THR A 97 -17.47 -10.90 -2.27
N VAL A 98 -17.08 -9.72 -1.78
CA VAL A 98 -16.11 -8.84 -2.46
C VAL A 98 -14.71 -9.46 -2.43
N TRP A 99 -14.35 -10.08 -1.31
CA TRP A 99 -13.04 -10.72 -1.14
C TRP A 99 -12.78 -11.82 -2.16
N ARG A 100 -13.80 -12.64 -2.45
CA ARG A 100 -13.72 -13.73 -3.43
C ARG A 100 -13.59 -13.26 -4.89
N ASP A 101 -13.98 -12.03 -5.18
CA ASP A 101 -13.88 -11.43 -6.51
C ASP A 101 -12.50 -10.78 -6.76
N LEU A 102 -11.63 -10.76 -5.75
CA LEU A 102 -10.28 -10.21 -5.89
C LEU A 102 -9.33 -11.19 -6.58
N ASP A 103 -8.64 -10.68 -7.59
CA ASP A 103 -7.47 -11.31 -8.18
C ASP A 103 -6.23 -10.50 -7.81
N LEU A 104 -5.51 -10.93 -6.77
CA LEU A 104 -4.26 -10.31 -6.33
C LEU A 104 -3.02 -11.04 -6.88
N GLY A 105 -3.20 -12.19 -7.54
CA GLY A 105 -2.13 -13.11 -7.92
C GLY A 105 -1.38 -13.68 -6.71
N SER A 106 -0.59 -14.72 -6.94
CA SER A 106 0.46 -15.10 -6.00
C SER A 106 1.66 -14.20 -6.27
N SER A 107 1.98 -13.29 -5.36
CA SER A 107 3.26 -12.59 -5.38
C SER A 107 4.37 -13.64 -5.34
N SER A 108 4.99 -13.93 -6.48
CA SER A 108 6.31 -14.55 -6.47
C SER A 108 7.22 -13.52 -5.82
N SER A 109 7.44 -13.67 -4.52
CA SER A 109 8.54 -13.02 -3.82
C SER A 109 9.80 -13.38 -4.61
N VAL A 110 10.26 -12.46 -5.46
CA VAL A 110 11.55 -12.55 -6.10
C VAL A 110 12.56 -12.53 -4.96
N ALA A 111 12.95 -13.73 -4.52
CA ALA A 111 14.04 -13.89 -3.58
C ALA A 111 15.23 -13.16 -4.19
N SER A 112 15.60 -12.03 -3.59
CA SER A 112 16.83 -11.33 -3.94
C SER A 112 17.97 -12.34 -3.85
N PRO A 113 18.78 -12.53 -4.91
CA PRO A 113 19.89 -13.47 -4.88
C PRO A 113 21.03 -13.00 -3.95
N PHE A 114 20.87 -11.88 -3.23
CA PHE A 114 21.89 -11.33 -2.33
C PHE A 114 21.84 -11.86 -0.89
N ALA A 115 20.97 -12.82 -0.57
CA ALA A 115 20.92 -13.45 0.76
C ALA A 115 22.07 -14.43 1.06
N GLY A 116 23.18 -14.39 0.31
CA GLY A 116 24.21 -15.42 0.31
C GLY A 116 25.66 -14.94 0.32
N LEU A 117 26.00 -13.75 0.84
CA LEU A 117 27.41 -13.36 1.07
C LEU A 117 27.56 -12.42 2.29
N THR A 118 27.26 -12.93 3.49
CA THR A 118 27.87 -12.38 4.71
C THR A 118 28.44 -13.54 5.49
N LEU A 119 29.77 -13.76 5.42
CA LEU A 119 30.61 -14.47 6.40
C LEU A 119 32.01 -14.84 5.85
N ILE A 120 32.73 -13.93 5.18
CA ILE A 120 34.20 -14.10 5.06
C ILE A 120 34.88 -12.72 5.11
N SER A 121 35.01 -12.15 6.30
CA SER A 121 35.93 -11.01 6.52
C SER A 121 36.63 -11.01 7.88
N PHE A 122 36.58 -12.10 8.66
CA PHE A 122 37.27 -12.19 9.95
C PHE A 122 38.49 -13.13 9.99
N ILE A 123 38.83 -13.86 8.91
CA ILE A 123 39.92 -14.86 8.95
C ILE A 123 41.27 -14.34 8.43
N THR A 124 41.36 -13.20 7.75
CA THR A 124 42.66 -12.69 7.26
C THR A 124 43.45 -11.86 8.27
N TYR A 125 42.89 -11.51 9.43
CA TYR A 125 43.63 -10.71 10.43
C TYR A 125 44.59 -11.52 11.33
N ILE A 126 44.51 -12.86 11.33
CA ILE A 126 45.34 -13.70 12.21
C ILE A 126 46.62 -14.22 11.52
N LEU A 127 46.73 -14.17 10.18
CA LEU A 127 47.98 -14.52 9.48
C LEU A 127 48.97 -13.36 9.30
N GLY A 128 48.55 -12.11 9.58
CA GLY A 128 49.43 -10.92 9.47
C GLY A 128 50.35 -10.69 10.67
N LEU A 129 50.15 -11.40 11.79
CA LEU A 129 50.89 -11.18 13.05
C LEU A 129 52.03 -12.17 13.31
N PHE A 130 52.26 -13.16 12.43
CA PHE A 130 53.37 -14.12 12.59
C PHE A 130 54.62 -13.81 11.75
N ASN A 131 54.64 -12.71 11.00
CA ASN A 131 55.82 -12.30 10.20
C ASN A 131 56.52 -11.03 10.72
N SER A 132 56.35 -10.67 12.00
CA SER A 132 57.15 -9.62 12.62
C SER A 132 57.40 -9.89 14.11
N VAL A 133 58.28 -10.85 14.41
CA VAL A 133 59.31 -10.84 15.47
C VAL A 133 60.45 -11.74 15.01
#